data_AF-A0A2E6TEK4-F1
#
_entry.id   AF-A0A2E6TEK4-F1
#
_cell.length_a   1.000
_cell.length_b   1.000
_cell.length_c   1.000
_cell.angle_alpha   90.00
_cell.angle_beta   90.00
_cell.angle_gamma   90.00
#
_symmetry.space_group_name_H-M   'P 1'
#
loop_
_entity.id
_entity.type
_entity.pdbx_description
1 polymer ?
#
loop_
_entity_poly.entity_id
_entity_poly.type
_entity_poly.pdbx_seq_one_letter_code
_entity_poly.pdbx_strand_id
1 'polypeptide(L)'
;MFFLCSCPFGISQAVEVKAPLFEEYLQGGRVAAFVEDARAFLSSDSQSIYASRVAHDLLVVGTVLGNDDIVTQAKRLLLLEYAGSAHGSYLVSTFPKAEELRNFLVDAPGPAGDVAYARKFCRAVKLGFRRFGAEFLDDNHFRARCYLHSLTAEDKALTKAVLPALRAQVSEDKEDHPQLVLLLDEEVSNLAKLRRLHDLLEAEDSADVEFYIDFYASRLTKEERSSPEVLKILTERAVWGSGGQQALALLDTLPKTERSDPKYLVLRAKLLWAEGRYEDALADLMKAGQGEGVWAETATDFADGVRGWDARREALVQTILAVSKSFTKGTRGLDAEITFFKKEKDEKAMNFSAYLGLIPDENLLQVHVLEGEKTKFAYRTDADSSALYLSGWEKVMSFATSGPVPAPNFSLRRAEDGQFLLEGGATIAPSLEAAKRSGVGLLDSPYLSTPLGLNALLQYAVLRKGGWIEKTRKEGKVTFFSLRTLQRFNPRGLRITIGVDEAGALRSILVNKLDGSTRVEVAKIRYGGEAFSLRPATWPDLPVEERKQFDFSVIANVMSTIAQAFEPE
;
A
#
# COMPACT_ATOMS: atom_id res chain seq x y z
N MET A 1 7.12 59.23 -57.75
CA MET A 1 5.88 59.44 -56.96
C MET A 1 5.59 58.11 -56.26
N PHE A 2 6.16 57.91 -55.07
CA PHE A 2 6.08 56.66 -54.31
C PHE A 2 4.85 56.72 -53.39
N PHE A 3 3.95 55.77 -53.55
CA PHE A 3 2.82 55.55 -52.64
C PHE A 3 3.30 54.69 -51.46
N LEU A 4 3.35 55.29 -50.27
CA LEU A 4 3.52 54.62 -48.99
C LEU A 4 2.17 54.02 -48.57
N CYS A 5 2.10 52.70 -48.51
CA CYS A 5 1.00 51.96 -47.90
C CYS A 5 1.39 51.65 -46.45
N SER A 6 0.75 52.32 -45.51
CA SER A 6 0.91 52.14 -44.07
C SER A 6 0.12 50.92 -43.59
N CYS A 7 0.83 49.84 -43.21
CA CYS A 7 0.26 48.76 -42.40
C CYS A 7 0.25 49.16 -40.92
N PRO A 8 -0.86 49.02 -40.18
CA PRO A 8 -0.87 49.26 -38.74
C PRO A 8 -0.22 48.05 -38.05
N PHE A 9 0.89 48.28 -37.36
CA PHE A 9 1.40 47.35 -36.36
C PHE A 9 0.37 47.30 -35.21
N GLY A 10 -0.37 46.20 -35.12
CA GLY A 10 -1.12 45.86 -33.92
C GLY A 10 -0.15 45.59 -32.78
N ILE A 11 -0.05 46.52 -31.84
CA ILE A 11 0.60 46.31 -30.55
C ILE A 11 -0.27 45.31 -29.79
N SER A 12 0.20 44.06 -29.68
CA SER A 12 -0.37 43.09 -28.75
C SER A 12 -0.18 43.64 -27.33
N GLN A 13 -1.26 44.07 -26.69
CA GLN A 13 -1.24 44.39 -25.26
C GLN A 13 -0.94 43.09 -24.51
N ALA A 14 0.25 43.01 -23.91
CA ALA A 14 0.56 41.98 -22.92
C ALA A 14 -0.40 42.15 -21.75
N VAL A 15 -1.29 41.18 -21.55
CA VAL A 15 -2.10 41.09 -20.33
C VAL A 15 -1.13 40.90 -19.17
N GLU A 16 -1.09 41.84 -18.24
CA GLU A 16 -0.27 41.76 -17.04
C GLU A 16 -0.88 40.69 -16.13
N VAL A 17 -0.31 39.48 -16.15
CA VAL A 17 -0.78 38.37 -15.31
C VAL A 17 -0.25 38.59 -13.89
N LYS A 18 -1.14 38.96 -12.96
CA LYS A 18 -0.80 39.13 -11.55
C LYS A 18 -0.60 37.77 -10.88
N ALA A 19 0.66 37.36 -10.68
CA ALA A 19 0.98 36.12 -9.99
C ALA A 19 0.81 36.25 -8.46
N PRO A 20 0.29 35.23 -7.77
CA PRO A 20 0.22 35.22 -6.31
C PRO A 20 1.61 34.99 -5.74
N LEU A 21 2.24 36.06 -5.25
CA LEU A 21 3.54 35.98 -4.58
C LEU A 21 3.31 35.81 -3.07
N PHE A 22 3.93 34.80 -2.46
CA PHE A 22 3.68 34.43 -1.06
C PHE A 22 3.86 35.61 -0.10
N GLU A 23 4.81 36.52 -0.40
CA GLU A 23 5.08 37.71 0.40
C GLU A 23 3.87 38.65 0.55
N GLU A 24 2.95 38.66 -0.43
CA GLU A 24 1.70 39.46 -0.39
C GLU A 24 0.66 38.90 0.60
N TYR A 25 0.82 37.64 1.01
CA TYR A 25 -0.09 36.92 1.91
C TYR A 25 0.45 36.81 3.32
N LEU A 26 1.76 37.03 3.52
CA LEU A 26 2.39 37.14 4.83
C LEU A 26 1.76 38.28 5.65
N GLN A 27 1.43 39.39 4.99
CA GLN A 27 0.72 40.50 5.63
C GLN A 27 -0.73 40.06 5.95
N GLY A 28 -0.98 39.79 7.24
CA GLY A 28 -2.28 39.39 7.76
C GLY A 28 -2.49 37.88 7.96
N GLY A 29 -1.45 37.05 7.83
CA GLY A 29 -1.54 35.62 8.12
C GLY A 29 -2.43 34.83 7.16
N ARG A 30 -2.55 35.28 5.90
CA ARG A 30 -3.50 34.75 4.90
C ARG A 30 -2.93 33.55 4.13
N VAL A 31 -2.27 32.63 4.83
CA VAL A 31 -1.57 31.47 4.22
C VAL A 31 -2.54 30.55 3.47
N ALA A 32 -3.75 30.34 3.98
CA ALA A 32 -4.76 29.54 3.29
C ALA A 32 -5.19 30.16 1.94
N ALA A 33 -5.38 31.48 1.90
CA ALA A 33 -5.73 32.20 0.67
C ALA A 33 -4.61 32.13 -0.37
N PHE A 34 -3.34 32.15 0.06
CA PHE A 34 -2.22 31.92 -0.85
C PHE A 34 -2.31 30.55 -1.54
N VAL A 35 -2.58 29.49 -0.79
CA VAL A 35 -2.65 28.13 -1.34
C VAL A 35 -3.75 28.03 -2.41
N GLU A 36 -4.92 28.61 -2.14
CA GLU A 36 -6.04 28.65 -3.09
C GLU A 36 -5.68 29.42 -4.36
N ASP A 37 -5.19 30.66 -4.21
CA ASP A 37 -4.83 31.52 -5.34
C ASP A 37 -3.68 30.95 -6.17
N ALA A 38 -2.67 30.36 -5.53
CA ALA A 38 -1.55 29.70 -6.20
C ALA A 38 -2.00 28.47 -7.00
N ARG A 39 -2.90 27.63 -6.45
CA ARG A 39 -3.49 26.50 -7.18
C ARG A 39 -4.31 26.96 -8.38
N ALA A 40 -5.09 28.02 -8.22
CA ALA A 40 -5.87 28.61 -9.31
C ALA A 40 -4.94 29.13 -10.42
N PHE A 41 -3.93 29.93 -10.07
CA PHE A 41 -2.94 30.48 -10.99
C PHE A 41 -2.17 29.40 -11.76
N LEU A 42 -1.70 28.34 -11.08
CA LEU A 42 -0.97 27.26 -11.75
C LEU A 42 -1.86 26.45 -12.70
N SER A 43 -3.17 26.47 -12.49
CA SER A 43 -4.14 25.83 -13.37
C SER A 43 -4.50 26.69 -14.59
N SER A 44 -4.73 28.00 -14.40
CA SER A 44 -5.12 28.92 -15.48
C SER A 44 -3.93 29.45 -16.29
N ASP A 45 -2.80 29.69 -15.64
CA ASP A 45 -1.65 30.42 -16.17
C ASP A 45 -0.37 29.58 -16.07
N SER A 46 -0.49 28.27 -16.33
CA SER A 46 0.60 27.29 -16.19
C SER A 46 1.88 27.61 -17.00
N GLN A 47 1.77 28.43 -18.05
CA GLN A 47 2.89 28.86 -18.90
C GLN A 47 3.50 30.20 -18.49
N SER A 48 3.00 30.83 -17.43
CA SER A 48 3.54 32.10 -16.94
C SER A 48 5.00 31.96 -16.50
N ILE A 49 5.78 33.03 -16.69
CA ILE A 49 7.16 33.11 -16.21
C ILE A 49 7.26 32.94 -14.68
N TYR A 50 6.18 33.26 -13.96
CA TYR A 50 6.12 33.11 -12.50
C TYR A 50 5.68 31.71 -12.05
N ALA A 51 5.18 30.85 -12.94
CA ALA A 51 4.58 29.58 -12.55
C ALA A 51 5.55 28.65 -11.80
N SER A 52 6.81 28.57 -12.23
CA SER A 52 7.82 27.79 -11.51
C SER A 52 8.13 28.35 -10.10
N ARG A 53 8.07 29.67 -9.93
CA ARG A 53 8.24 30.32 -8.62
C ARG A 53 7.03 30.03 -7.73
N VAL A 54 5.82 30.22 -8.23
CA VAL A 54 4.57 29.97 -7.48
C VAL A 54 4.49 28.51 -7.04
N ALA A 55 4.88 27.56 -7.90
CA ALA A 55 4.95 26.15 -7.53
C ALA A 55 6.00 25.88 -6.43
N HIS A 56 7.13 26.59 -6.45
CA HIS A 56 8.14 26.50 -5.39
C HIS A 56 7.67 27.11 -4.07
N ASP A 57 6.99 28.26 -4.12
CA ASP A 57 6.43 28.90 -2.93
C ASP A 57 5.35 28.00 -2.30
N LEU A 58 4.53 27.31 -3.11
CA LEU A 58 3.62 26.26 -2.64
C LEU A 58 4.35 25.10 -1.95
N LEU A 59 5.50 24.66 -2.48
CA LEU A 59 6.30 23.62 -1.84
C LEU A 59 6.77 24.06 -0.44
N VAL A 60 7.30 25.29 -0.34
CA VAL A 60 7.78 25.84 0.94
C VAL A 60 6.63 25.96 1.94
N VAL A 61 5.50 26.53 1.51
CA VAL A 61 4.31 26.69 2.37
C VAL A 61 3.75 25.34 2.80
N GLY A 62 3.59 24.39 1.88
CA GLY A 62 3.13 23.04 2.21
C GLY A 62 4.04 22.36 3.24
N THR A 63 5.36 22.52 3.09
CA THR A 63 6.34 21.98 4.06
C THR A 63 6.18 22.61 5.43
N VAL A 64 6.05 23.94 5.52
CA VAL A 64 5.87 24.66 6.79
C VAL A 64 4.56 24.28 7.48
N LEU A 65 3.50 24.03 6.70
CA LEU A 65 2.19 23.62 7.21
C LEU A 65 2.12 22.14 7.59
N GLY A 66 3.14 21.33 7.24
CA GLY A 66 3.07 19.87 7.37
C GLY A 66 1.96 19.25 6.52
N ASN A 67 1.65 19.85 5.36
CA ASN A 67 0.64 19.35 4.42
C ASN A 67 1.32 18.61 3.26
N ASP A 68 1.37 17.28 3.37
CA ASP A 68 2.03 16.39 2.41
C ASP A 68 1.40 16.44 1.01
N ASP A 69 0.10 16.72 0.90
CA ASP A 69 -0.60 16.75 -0.37
C ASP A 69 -0.19 17.98 -1.20
N ILE A 70 -0.10 19.14 -0.55
CA ILE A 70 0.44 20.37 -1.17
C ILE A 70 1.90 20.14 -1.58
N VAL A 71 2.71 19.56 -0.69
CA VAL A 71 4.13 19.25 -0.97
C VAL A 71 4.25 18.35 -2.19
N THR A 72 3.47 17.27 -2.24
CA THR A 72 3.50 16.29 -3.33
C THR A 72 3.06 16.93 -4.66
N GLN A 73 1.99 17.71 -4.65
CA GLN A 73 1.51 18.42 -5.83
C GLN A 73 2.56 19.42 -6.36
N ALA A 74 3.17 20.20 -5.47
CA ALA A 74 4.19 21.18 -5.83
C ALA A 74 5.45 20.49 -6.39
N LYS A 75 5.93 19.42 -5.75
CA LYS A 75 7.03 18.59 -6.27
C LYS A 75 6.73 18.05 -7.66
N ARG A 76 5.52 17.54 -7.88
CA ARG A 76 5.08 17.01 -9.18
C ARG A 76 5.14 18.07 -10.27
N LEU A 77 4.62 19.27 -10.01
CA LEU A 77 4.67 20.39 -10.96
C LEU A 77 6.12 20.78 -11.28
N LEU A 78 6.95 20.96 -10.25
CA LEU A 78 8.34 21.33 -10.42
C LEU A 78 9.16 20.29 -11.21
N LEU A 79 8.89 19.00 -11.01
CA LEU A 79 9.61 17.92 -11.70
C LEU A 79 9.10 17.62 -13.10
N LEU A 80 7.79 17.73 -13.35
CA LEU A 80 7.20 17.32 -14.63
C LEU A 80 6.89 18.51 -15.54
N GLU A 81 6.34 19.61 -15.00
CA GLU A 81 6.00 20.79 -15.78
C GLU A 81 7.18 21.76 -15.90
N TYR A 82 7.88 21.99 -14.77
CA TYR A 82 8.90 23.02 -14.65
C TYR A 82 10.32 22.46 -14.46
N ALA A 83 10.58 21.25 -14.96
CA ALA A 83 11.87 20.56 -14.83
C ALA A 83 13.07 21.40 -15.34
N GLY A 84 12.84 22.24 -16.34
CA GLY A 84 13.86 23.12 -16.92
C GLY A 84 14.14 24.41 -16.16
N SER A 85 13.39 24.69 -15.08
CA SER A 85 13.54 25.90 -14.28
C SER A 85 14.63 25.74 -13.21
N ALA A 86 15.11 26.88 -12.68
CA ALA A 86 16.01 26.89 -11.52
C ALA A 86 15.34 26.22 -10.30
N HIS A 87 14.04 26.45 -10.10
CA HIS A 87 13.28 25.84 -9.01
C HIS A 87 13.16 24.32 -9.13
N GLY A 88 12.95 23.80 -10.35
CA GLY A 88 12.94 22.35 -10.60
C GLY A 88 14.32 21.72 -10.38
N SER A 89 15.38 22.39 -10.80
CA SER A 89 16.76 21.95 -10.56
C SER A 89 17.12 21.97 -9.06
N TYR A 90 16.69 23.02 -8.35
CA TYR A 90 16.83 23.10 -6.90
C TYR A 90 16.11 21.96 -6.20
N LEU A 91 14.84 21.68 -6.54
CA LEU A 91 14.11 20.55 -5.98
C LEU A 91 14.86 19.23 -6.17
N VAL A 92 15.38 18.94 -7.36
CA VAL A 92 16.18 17.72 -7.58
C VAL A 92 17.41 17.67 -6.68
N SER A 93 18.04 18.82 -6.39
CA SER A 93 19.17 18.88 -5.46
C SER A 93 18.80 18.60 -4.00
N THR A 94 17.53 18.75 -3.61
CA THR A 94 17.06 18.47 -2.24
C THR A 94 16.82 16.99 -1.96
N PHE A 95 16.78 16.13 -2.98
CA PHE A 95 16.69 14.68 -2.77
C PHE A 95 18.05 14.16 -2.28
N PRO A 96 18.12 13.49 -1.13
CA PRO A 96 19.37 12.99 -0.55
C PRO A 96 19.91 11.76 -1.30
N LYS A 97 19.03 10.92 -1.85
CA LYS A 97 19.37 9.68 -2.57
C LYS A 97 18.67 9.59 -3.92
N ALA A 98 19.29 8.85 -4.84
CA ALA A 98 18.74 8.57 -6.16
C ALA A 98 17.39 7.84 -6.10
N GLU A 99 17.28 6.89 -5.17
CA GLU A 99 16.09 6.09 -4.89
C GLU A 99 14.86 6.95 -4.54
N GLU A 100 15.01 7.99 -3.72
CA GLU A 100 13.86 8.82 -3.31
C GLU A 100 13.26 9.60 -4.48
N LEU A 101 14.10 10.11 -5.39
CA LEU A 101 13.61 10.75 -6.62
C LEU A 101 13.00 9.72 -7.58
N ARG A 102 13.57 8.51 -7.68
CA ARG A 102 12.97 7.42 -8.47
C ARG A 102 11.57 7.07 -7.96
N ASN A 103 11.44 6.78 -6.67
CA ASN A 103 10.19 6.38 -6.04
C ASN A 103 9.14 7.49 -6.23
N PHE A 104 9.52 8.76 -6.05
CA PHE A 104 8.62 9.87 -6.34
C PHE A 104 8.12 9.89 -7.80
N LEU A 105 8.98 9.62 -8.78
CA LEU A 105 8.59 9.55 -10.20
C LEU A 105 7.74 8.31 -10.54
N VAL A 106 7.89 7.22 -9.78
CA VAL A 106 7.08 6.01 -9.90
C VAL A 106 5.69 6.22 -9.30
N ASP A 107 5.64 6.84 -8.12
CA ASP A 107 4.46 7.06 -7.27
C ASP A 107 3.59 8.24 -7.72
N ALA A 108 4.09 9.09 -8.62
CA ALA A 108 3.32 10.15 -9.26
C ALA A 108 2.86 9.71 -10.66
N PRO A 109 1.93 8.74 -10.80
CA PRO A 109 1.58 8.17 -12.09
C PRO A 109 1.00 9.24 -13.02
N GLY A 110 1.36 9.11 -14.29
CA GLY A 110 0.70 9.81 -15.39
C GLY A 110 0.15 8.82 -16.40
N PRO A 111 -0.64 9.32 -17.36
CA PRO A 111 -1.26 8.46 -18.37
C PRO A 111 -0.21 7.71 -19.18
N ALA A 112 -0.24 6.38 -19.12
CA ALA A 112 0.62 5.56 -19.96
C ALA A 112 0.29 5.80 -21.44
N GLY A 113 1.32 5.88 -22.28
CA GLY A 113 1.16 6.15 -23.72
C GLY A 113 0.86 7.60 -24.10
N ASP A 114 0.64 8.51 -23.13
CA ASP A 114 0.49 9.93 -23.45
C ASP A 114 1.84 10.57 -23.80
N VAL A 115 1.89 11.21 -24.97
CA VAL A 115 3.14 11.79 -25.52
C VAL A 115 3.59 13.00 -24.70
N ALA A 116 2.66 13.84 -24.24
CA ALA A 116 3.01 15.04 -23.49
C ALA A 116 3.61 14.68 -22.12
N TYR A 117 2.96 13.76 -21.41
CA TYR A 117 3.45 13.20 -20.16
C TYR A 117 4.78 12.47 -20.35
N ALA A 118 4.90 11.59 -21.34
CA ALA A 118 6.14 10.85 -21.60
C ALA A 118 7.33 11.80 -21.83
N ARG A 119 7.14 12.90 -22.56
CA ARG A 119 8.19 13.93 -22.75
C ARG A 119 8.55 14.67 -21.47
N LYS A 120 7.58 14.94 -20.59
CA LYS A 120 7.81 15.53 -19.26
C LYS A 120 8.60 14.57 -18.37
N PHE A 121 8.17 13.31 -18.31
CA PHE A 121 8.84 12.24 -17.59
C PHE A 121 10.28 12.04 -18.05
N CYS A 122 10.55 11.92 -19.36
CA CYS A 122 11.91 11.75 -19.88
C CYS A 122 12.83 12.94 -19.53
N ARG A 123 12.30 14.18 -19.48
CA ARG A 123 13.05 15.36 -19.03
C ARG A 123 13.39 15.27 -17.54
N ALA A 124 12.44 14.87 -16.70
CA ALA A 124 12.66 14.66 -15.27
C ALA A 124 13.73 13.58 -15.03
N VAL A 125 13.66 12.46 -15.76
CA VAL A 125 14.65 11.37 -15.68
C VAL A 125 16.04 11.86 -16.05
N LYS A 126 16.18 12.64 -17.12
CA LYS A 126 17.47 13.25 -17.52
C LYS A 126 18.01 14.20 -16.45
N LEU A 127 17.15 14.93 -15.75
CA LEU A 127 17.55 15.81 -14.65
C LEU A 127 18.06 14.98 -13.46
N GLY A 128 17.35 13.91 -13.08
CA GLY A 128 17.80 12.96 -12.05
C GLY A 128 19.14 12.31 -12.41
N PHE A 129 19.30 11.86 -13.65
CA PHE A 129 20.55 11.28 -14.14
C PHE A 129 21.72 12.28 -14.10
N ARG A 130 21.50 13.56 -14.39
CA ARG A 130 22.56 14.59 -14.22
C ARG A 130 23.00 14.75 -12.78
N ARG A 131 22.09 14.56 -11.81
CA ARG A 131 22.36 14.74 -10.38
C ARG A 131 23.04 13.53 -9.75
N PHE A 132 22.58 12.33 -10.08
CA PHE A 132 22.93 11.08 -9.41
C PHE A 132 23.73 10.10 -10.30
N GLY A 133 23.87 10.40 -11.60
CA GLY A 133 24.59 9.53 -12.52
C GLY A 133 23.92 8.19 -12.76
N ALA A 134 24.72 7.15 -12.98
CA ALA A 134 24.25 5.80 -13.31
C ALA A 134 23.42 5.16 -12.19
N GLU A 135 23.72 5.47 -10.92
CA GLU A 135 22.96 5.00 -9.75
C GLU A 135 21.47 5.34 -9.88
N PHE A 136 21.12 6.47 -10.51
CA PHE A 136 19.72 6.85 -10.74
C PHE A 136 18.94 5.83 -11.56
N LEU A 137 19.61 5.19 -12.51
CA LEU A 137 19.00 4.16 -13.33
C LEU A 137 19.23 2.78 -12.73
N ASP A 138 19.78 2.63 -11.53
CA ASP A 138 20.03 1.33 -10.90
C ASP A 138 18.79 0.74 -10.22
N ASP A 139 17.76 0.55 -11.04
CA ASP A 139 16.54 -0.19 -10.71
C ASP A 139 15.89 -0.67 -12.02
N ASN A 140 15.57 -1.96 -12.09
CA ASN A 140 15.19 -2.60 -13.35
C ASN A 140 13.76 -2.24 -13.77
N HIS A 141 12.86 -2.09 -12.80
CA HIS A 141 11.49 -1.65 -13.02
C HIS A 141 11.43 -0.21 -13.53
N PHE A 142 12.22 0.68 -12.91
CA PHE A 142 12.39 2.06 -13.33
C PHE A 142 13.08 2.16 -14.70
N ARG A 143 14.10 1.34 -14.99
CA ARG A 143 14.72 1.26 -16.33
C ARG A 143 13.69 0.89 -17.39
N ALA A 144 12.86 -0.12 -17.14
CA ALA A 144 11.81 -0.55 -18.05
C ALA A 144 10.75 0.55 -18.26
N ARG A 145 10.34 1.24 -17.19
CA ARG A 145 9.45 2.42 -17.28
C ARG A 145 10.08 3.55 -18.11
N CYS A 146 11.36 3.85 -17.89
CA CYS A 146 12.12 4.81 -18.69
C CYS A 146 12.19 4.41 -20.17
N TYR A 147 12.42 3.12 -20.44
CA TYR A 147 12.42 2.59 -21.80
C TYR A 147 11.07 2.83 -22.48
N LEU A 148 9.96 2.40 -21.87
CA LEU A 148 8.63 2.54 -22.45
C LEU A 148 8.23 4.01 -22.66
N HIS A 149 8.46 4.89 -21.70
CA HIS A 149 8.23 6.32 -21.90
C HIS A 149 9.15 6.94 -22.96
N SER A 150 10.40 6.50 -23.06
CA SER A 150 11.31 6.97 -24.11
C SER A 150 10.82 6.59 -25.51
N LEU A 151 10.22 5.40 -25.67
CA LEU A 151 9.60 4.99 -26.94
C LEU A 151 8.39 5.87 -27.30
N THR A 152 7.58 6.28 -26.32
CA THR A 152 6.43 7.18 -26.55
C THR A 152 6.87 8.61 -26.84
N ALA A 153 7.93 9.08 -26.17
CA ALA A 153 8.47 10.43 -26.34
C ALA A 153 9.39 10.57 -27.56
N GLU A 154 9.74 9.46 -28.22
CA GLU A 154 10.79 9.36 -29.24
C GLU A 154 12.18 9.83 -28.75
N ASP A 155 12.46 9.62 -27.46
CA ASP A 155 13.69 10.05 -26.80
C ASP A 155 14.83 9.04 -27.00
N LYS A 156 15.43 9.07 -28.20
CA LYS A 156 16.51 8.15 -28.60
C LYS A 156 17.69 8.12 -27.64
N ALA A 157 18.00 9.24 -26.98
CA ALA A 157 19.10 9.33 -26.03
C ALA A 157 18.83 8.49 -24.78
N LEU A 158 17.62 8.62 -24.22
CA LEU A 158 17.22 7.83 -23.06
C LEU A 158 17.06 6.35 -23.42
N THR A 159 16.46 6.04 -24.58
CA THR A 159 16.35 4.64 -25.06
C THR A 159 17.72 3.97 -25.14
N LYS A 160 18.71 4.64 -25.75
CA LYS A 160 20.08 4.13 -25.87
C LYS A 160 20.78 3.95 -24.52
N ALA A 161 20.41 4.74 -23.51
CA ALA A 161 21.00 4.67 -22.17
C ALA A 161 20.48 3.47 -21.36
N VAL A 162 19.19 3.14 -21.47
CA VAL A 162 18.57 2.09 -20.62
C VAL A 162 18.51 0.71 -21.26
N LEU A 163 18.39 0.64 -22.60
CA LEU A 163 18.18 -0.62 -23.32
C LEU A 163 19.31 -1.65 -23.14
N PRO A 164 20.60 -1.29 -23.14
CA PRO A 164 21.67 -2.27 -22.96
C PRO A 164 21.59 -3.01 -21.62
N ALA A 165 21.29 -2.30 -20.52
CA ALA A 165 21.17 -2.89 -19.20
C ALA A 165 19.97 -3.85 -19.10
N LEU A 166 18.82 -3.46 -19.66
CA LEU A 166 17.65 -4.33 -19.71
C LEU A 166 17.92 -5.62 -20.52
N ARG A 167 18.66 -5.51 -21.63
CA ARG A 167 19.04 -6.68 -22.45
C ARG A 167 20.06 -7.58 -21.75
N ALA A 168 21.01 -7.01 -21.01
CA ALA A 168 21.99 -7.78 -20.24
C ALA A 168 21.28 -8.62 -19.18
N GLN A 169 20.35 -8.00 -18.44
CA GLN A 169 19.56 -8.69 -17.42
C GLN A 169 18.73 -9.84 -17.98
N VAL A 170 18.03 -9.62 -19.10
CA VAL A 170 17.30 -10.69 -19.80
C VAL A 170 18.26 -11.76 -20.38
N SER A 171 19.55 -11.49 -20.54
CA SER A 171 20.51 -12.50 -20.99
C SER A 171 21.09 -13.32 -19.85
N GLU A 172 21.21 -12.71 -18.66
CA GLU A 172 21.72 -13.34 -17.43
C GLU A 172 20.64 -14.19 -16.77
N ASP A 173 19.40 -13.70 -16.68
CA ASP A 173 18.30 -14.40 -16.03
C ASP A 173 16.95 -14.15 -16.73
N LYS A 174 16.52 -15.12 -17.54
CA LYS A 174 15.24 -15.05 -18.29
C LYS A 174 14.06 -15.51 -17.47
N GLU A 175 14.29 -16.46 -16.57
CA GLU A 175 13.22 -17.11 -15.81
C GLU A 175 12.72 -16.19 -14.70
N ASP A 176 13.60 -15.36 -14.14
CA ASP A 176 13.26 -14.40 -13.08
C ASP A 176 12.66 -13.09 -13.61
N HIS A 177 12.75 -12.83 -14.92
CA HIS A 177 12.29 -11.59 -15.53
C HIS A 177 11.39 -11.78 -16.78
N PRO A 178 10.33 -12.61 -16.71
CA PRO A 178 9.47 -12.91 -17.85
C PRO A 178 8.78 -11.66 -18.43
N GLN A 179 8.45 -10.69 -17.59
CA GLN A 179 7.91 -9.39 -17.99
C GLN A 179 8.90 -8.63 -18.88
N LEU A 180 10.20 -8.60 -18.56
CA LEU A 180 11.21 -7.90 -19.35
C LEU A 180 11.46 -8.59 -20.69
N VAL A 181 11.47 -9.94 -20.71
CA VAL A 181 11.52 -10.74 -21.94
C VAL A 181 10.40 -10.30 -22.89
N LEU A 182 9.16 -10.22 -22.39
CA LEU A 182 8.01 -9.77 -23.18
C LEU A 182 8.11 -8.31 -23.63
N LEU A 183 8.62 -7.42 -22.78
CA LEU A 183 8.78 -6.01 -23.14
C LEU A 183 9.73 -5.85 -24.33
N LEU A 184 10.86 -6.56 -24.31
CA LEU A 184 11.95 -6.42 -25.26
C LEU A 184 11.78 -7.23 -26.54
N ASP A 185 10.82 -8.16 -26.58
CA ASP A 185 10.52 -8.96 -27.77
C ASP A 185 9.83 -8.11 -28.85
N GLU A 186 10.55 -7.76 -29.91
CA GLU A 186 10.04 -6.93 -31.02
C GLU A 186 9.12 -7.72 -31.97
N GLU A 187 9.13 -9.06 -31.91
CA GLU A 187 8.33 -9.93 -32.80
C GLU A 187 6.90 -10.13 -32.27
N VAL A 188 6.69 -9.95 -30.96
CA VAL A 188 5.39 -10.09 -30.32
C VAL A 188 4.57 -8.81 -30.49
N SER A 189 3.36 -8.95 -31.04
CA SER A 189 2.43 -7.82 -31.21
C SER A 189 2.00 -7.21 -29.87
N ASN A 190 1.61 -5.93 -29.87
CA ASN A 190 1.12 -5.25 -28.66
C ASN A 190 -0.06 -5.99 -27.99
N LEU A 191 -0.97 -6.54 -28.80
CA LEU A 191 -2.08 -7.36 -28.30
C LEU A 191 -1.58 -8.63 -27.59
N ALA A 192 -0.63 -9.35 -28.18
CA ALA A 192 -0.07 -10.55 -27.57
C ALA A 192 0.74 -10.23 -26.30
N LYS A 193 1.46 -9.10 -26.26
CA LYS A 193 2.14 -8.63 -25.05
C LYS A 193 1.14 -8.31 -23.94
N LEU A 194 0.08 -7.57 -24.25
CA LEU A 194 -0.97 -7.24 -23.28
C LEU A 194 -1.60 -8.50 -22.65
N ARG A 195 -1.91 -9.52 -23.46
CA ARG A 195 -2.44 -10.80 -22.97
C ARG A 195 -1.47 -11.50 -22.02
N ARG A 196 -0.23 -11.71 -22.45
CA ARG A 196 0.77 -12.42 -21.63
C ARG A 196 1.15 -11.66 -20.36
N LEU A 197 1.19 -10.32 -20.41
CA LEU A 197 1.39 -9.49 -19.23
C LEU A 197 0.20 -9.57 -18.27
N HIS A 198 -1.03 -9.69 -18.79
CA HIS A 198 -2.20 -9.93 -17.96
C HIS A 198 -2.10 -11.28 -17.24
N ASP A 199 -1.74 -12.35 -17.95
CA ASP A 199 -1.54 -13.68 -17.36
C ASP A 199 -0.45 -13.67 -16.26
N LEU A 200 0.66 -12.97 -16.51
CA LEU A 200 1.71 -12.76 -15.50
C LEU A 200 1.18 -12.03 -14.26
N LEU A 201 0.36 -11.00 -14.47
CA LEU A 201 -0.23 -10.24 -13.37
C LEU A 201 -1.22 -11.08 -12.56
N GLU A 202 -1.93 -12.02 -13.18
CA GLU A 202 -2.80 -12.96 -12.46
C GLU A 202 -1.99 -13.90 -11.55
N ALA A 203 -0.81 -14.33 -12.03
CA ALA A 203 0.09 -15.17 -11.26
C ALA A 203 0.79 -14.41 -10.12
N GLU A 204 1.14 -13.15 -10.35
CA GLU A 204 1.88 -12.31 -9.40
C GLU A 204 1.45 -10.84 -9.50
N ASP A 205 0.76 -10.36 -8.45
CA ASP A 205 0.25 -8.98 -8.39
C ASP A 205 1.42 -7.99 -8.30
N SER A 206 1.66 -7.24 -9.38
CA SER A 206 2.82 -6.37 -9.54
C SER A 206 2.43 -5.03 -10.18
N ALA A 207 2.69 -3.93 -9.46
CA ALA A 207 2.42 -2.57 -9.91
C ALA A 207 3.16 -2.21 -11.23
N ASP A 208 4.31 -2.83 -11.49
CA ASP A 208 5.05 -2.60 -12.73
C ASP A 208 4.42 -3.32 -13.91
N VAL A 209 3.95 -4.55 -13.72
CA VAL A 209 3.22 -5.27 -14.75
C VAL A 209 1.91 -4.53 -15.06
N GLU A 210 1.24 -3.93 -14.07
CA GLU A 210 0.10 -3.04 -14.33
C GLU A 210 0.45 -1.88 -15.26
N PHE A 211 1.55 -1.18 -14.99
CA PHE A 211 2.01 -0.10 -15.84
C PHE A 211 2.31 -0.59 -17.26
N TYR A 212 2.91 -1.77 -17.42
CA TYR A 212 3.17 -2.35 -18.75
C TYR A 212 1.88 -2.68 -19.50
N ILE A 213 0.87 -3.20 -18.81
CA ILE A 213 -0.45 -3.44 -19.43
C ILE A 213 -1.09 -2.11 -19.85
N ASP A 214 -1.04 -1.06 -19.01
CA ASP A 214 -1.53 0.27 -19.40
C ASP A 214 -0.83 0.81 -20.64
N PHE A 215 0.50 0.63 -20.69
CA PHE A 215 1.29 1.02 -21.84
C PHE A 215 0.84 0.29 -23.10
N TYR A 216 0.74 -1.04 -23.10
CA TYR A 216 0.34 -1.76 -24.32
C TYR A 216 -1.13 -1.57 -24.67
N ALA A 217 -2.02 -1.42 -23.68
CA ALA A 217 -3.41 -1.02 -23.91
C ALA A 217 -3.49 0.31 -24.65
N SER A 218 -2.65 1.28 -24.27
CA SER A 218 -2.56 2.59 -24.93
C SER A 218 -2.11 2.49 -26.40
N ARG A 219 -1.40 1.43 -26.77
CA ARG A 219 -0.82 1.20 -28.11
C ARG A 219 -1.71 0.36 -29.04
N LEU A 220 -2.81 -0.20 -28.53
CA LEU A 220 -3.75 -0.97 -29.34
C LEU A 220 -4.55 -0.08 -30.29
N THR A 221 -4.91 -0.60 -31.47
CA THR A 221 -5.83 0.04 -32.39
C THR A 221 -7.25 0.09 -31.81
N LYS A 222 -8.15 0.89 -32.41
CA LYS A 222 -9.56 0.92 -31.96
C LYS A 222 -10.21 -0.46 -32.09
N GLU A 223 -9.91 -1.17 -33.17
CA GLU A 223 -10.41 -2.52 -33.46
C GLU A 223 -9.92 -3.53 -32.42
N GLU A 224 -8.62 -3.52 -32.09
CA GLU A 224 -8.04 -4.38 -31.06
C GLU A 224 -8.66 -4.10 -29.68
N ARG A 225 -8.81 -2.82 -29.32
CA ARG A 225 -9.43 -2.42 -28.03
C ARG A 225 -10.88 -2.83 -27.90
N SER A 226 -11.62 -2.87 -29.01
CA SER A 226 -13.02 -3.31 -29.04
C SER A 226 -13.17 -4.82 -29.08
N SER A 227 -12.08 -5.59 -29.15
CA SER A 227 -12.18 -7.05 -29.07
C SER A 227 -12.70 -7.47 -27.68
N PRO A 228 -13.59 -8.49 -27.60
CA PRO A 228 -14.18 -8.92 -26.33
C PRO A 228 -13.14 -9.22 -25.25
N GLU A 229 -12.04 -9.89 -25.62
CA GLU A 229 -10.98 -10.26 -24.70
C GLU A 229 -10.22 -9.06 -24.13
N VAL A 230 -9.89 -8.06 -24.96
CA VAL A 230 -9.26 -6.84 -24.46
C VAL A 230 -10.22 -6.06 -23.58
N LEU A 231 -11.51 -6.00 -23.94
CA LEU A 231 -12.52 -5.38 -23.08
C LEU A 231 -12.60 -6.06 -21.71
N LYS A 232 -12.47 -7.39 -21.63
CA LYS A 232 -12.37 -8.12 -20.34
C LYS A 232 -11.18 -7.63 -19.52
N ILE A 233 -9.98 -7.64 -20.11
CA ILE A 233 -8.74 -7.23 -19.44
C ILE A 233 -8.86 -5.78 -18.93
N LEU A 234 -9.32 -4.85 -19.77
CA LEU A 234 -9.50 -3.45 -19.40
C LEU A 234 -10.58 -3.27 -18.32
N THR A 235 -11.67 -4.03 -18.40
CA THR A 235 -12.75 -3.99 -17.42
C THR A 235 -12.27 -4.46 -16.06
N GLU A 236 -11.62 -5.62 -16.00
CA GLU A 236 -11.10 -6.17 -14.75
C GLU A 236 -10.12 -5.20 -14.11
N ARG A 237 -9.23 -4.59 -14.89
CA ARG A 237 -8.32 -3.55 -14.41
C ARG A 237 -9.04 -2.34 -13.84
N ALA A 238 -10.03 -1.82 -14.57
CA ALA A 238 -10.78 -0.65 -14.15
C ALA A 238 -11.55 -0.88 -12.84
N VAL A 239 -12.05 -2.10 -12.59
CA VAL A 239 -12.80 -2.45 -11.37
C VAL A 239 -11.94 -2.34 -10.09
N TRP A 240 -10.63 -2.58 -10.21
CA TRP A 240 -9.69 -2.56 -9.09
C TRP A 240 -8.96 -1.21 -8.92
N GLY A 241 -9.00 -0.36 -9.95
CA GLY A 241 -8.49 1.01 -9.89
C GLY A 241 -9.46 2.00 -9.23
N SER A 242 -9.14 3.30 -9.33
CA SER A 242 -9.94 4.40 -8.76
C SER A 242 -11.12 4.85 -9.64
N GLY A 243 -11.25 4.31 -10.85
CA GLY A 243 -12.19 4.77 -11.88
C GLY A 243 -13.55 4.05 -11.88
N GLY A 244 -14.29 4.05 -10.77
CA GLY A 244 -15.54 3.28 -10.63
C GLY A 244 -16.56 3.48 -11.77
N GLN A 245 -16.81 4.73 -12.17
CA GLN A 245 -17.71 5.04 -13.30
C GLN A 245 -17.18 4.58 -14.66
N GLN A 246 -15.87 4.70 -14.88
CA GLN A 246 -15.22 4.21 -16.09
C GLN A 246 -15.29 2.67 -16.16
N ALA A 247 -15.14 2.01 -15.02
CA ALA A 247 -15.27 0.55 -14.92
C ALA A 247 -16.70 0.07 -15.19
N LEU A 248 -17.72 0.78 -14.67
CA LEU A 248 -19.12 0.52 -15.00
C LEU A 248 -19.41 0.69 -16.50
N ALA A 249 -18.88 1.75 -17.11
CA ALA A 249 -19.03 1.98 -18.54
C ALA A 249 -18.39 0.84 -19.37
N LEU A 250 -17.19 0.39 -18.97
CA LEU A 250 -16.52 -0.74 -19.62
C LEU A 250 -17.31 -2.05 -19.46
N LEU A 251 -17.82 -2.34 -18.25
CA LEU A 251 -18.69 -3.49 -18.00
C LEU A 251 -19.91 -3.49 -18.93
N ASP A 252 -20.53 -2.33 -19.19
CA ASP A 252 -21.70 -2.23 -20.06
C ASP A 252 -21.38 -2.46 -21.54
N THR A 253 -20.13 -2.26 -21.97
CA THR A 253 -19.67 -2.55 -23.34
C THR A 253 -19.40 -4.03 -23.61
N LEU A 254 -19.28 -4.86 -22.57
CA LEU A 254 -19.03 -6.29 -22.75
C LEU A 254 -20.18 -6.98 -23.51
N PRO A 255 -19.90 -8.04 -24.29
CA PRO A 255 -20.94 -8.85 -24.92
C PRO A 255 -21.96 -9.36 -23.89
N LYS A 256 -23.23 -9.53 -24.30
CA LYS A 256 -24.32 -9.94 -23.38
C LYS A 256 -24.03 -11.26 -22.65
N THR A 257 -23.36 -12.19 -23.34
CA THR A 257 -22.95 -13.48 -22.76
C THR A 257 -21.99 -13.28 -21.61
N GLU A 258 -20.96 -12.44 -21.80
CA GLU A 258 -19.96 -12.10 -20.79
C GLU A 258 -20.55 -11.29 -19.64
N ARG A 259 -21.40 -10.29 -19.93
CA ARG A 259 -22.09 -9.51 -18.89
C ARG A 259 -23.00 -10.33 -18.00
N SER A 260 -23.42 -11.51 -18.47
CA SER A 260 -24.27 -12.41 -17.70
C SER A 260 -23.48 -13.46 -16.93
N ASP A 261 -22.16 -13.54 -17.13
CA ASP A 261 -21.28 -14.41 -16.36
C ASP A 261 -21.24 -13.95 -14.88
N PRO A 262 -21.30 -14.89 -13.91
CA PRO A 262 -21.25 -14.56 -12.49
C PRO A 262 -20.07 -13.66 -12.08
N LYS A 263 -18.89 -13.81 -12.69
CA LYS A 263 -17.71 -12.96 -12.43
C LYS A 263 -18.06 -11.49 -12.68
N TYR A 264 -18.51 -11.16 -13.88
CA TYR A 264 -18.75 -9.76 -14.26
C TYR A 264 -19.97 -9.15 -13.54
N LEU A 265 -20.97 -9.96 -13.20
CA LEU A 265 -22.07 -9.52 -12.34
C LEU A 265 -21.59 -9.18 -10.92
N VAL A 266 -20.70 -10.00 -10.32
CA VAL A 266 -20.09 -9.71 -9.02
C VAL A 266 -19.19 -8.46 -9.08
N LEU A 267 -18.39 -8.31 -10.14
CA LEU A 267 -17.54 -7.12 -10.32
C LEU A 267 -18.39 -5.85 -10.51
N ARG A 268 -19.52 -5.93 -11.22
CA ARG A 268 -20.46 -4.81 -11.34
C ARG A 268 -21.12 -4.48 -10.01
N ALA A 269 -21.60 -5.50 -9.29
CA ALA A 269 -22.18 -5.33 -7.96
C ALA A 269 -21.20 -4.68 -6.98
N LYS A 270 -19.91 -5.04 -7.02
CA LYS A 270 -18.86 -4.38 -6.22
C LYS A 270 -18.84 -2.86 -6.45
N LEU A 271 -18.90 -2.42 -7.70
CA LEU A 271 -18.86 -0.99 -8.04
C LEU A 271 -20.14 -0.28 -7.60
N LEU A 272 -21.30 -0.88 -7.88
CA LEU A 272 -22.60 -0.37 -7.45
C LEU A 272 -22.69 -0.25 -5.92
N TRP A 273 -22.16 -1.24 -5.21
CA TRP A 273 -22.04 -1.25 -3.75
C TRP A 273 -21.17 -0.09 -3.23
N ALA A 274 -20.03 0.15 -3.86
CA ALA A 274 -19.14 1.27 -3.53
C ALA A 274 -19.78 2.65 -3.78
N GLU A 275 -20.69 2.75 -4.75
CA GLU A 275 -21.42 3.98 -5.11
C GLU A 275 -22.71 4.20 -4.30
N GLY A 276 -23.06 3.29 -3.38
CA GLY A 276 -24.31 3.41 -2.61
C GLY A 276 -25.55 2.91 -3.34
N ARG A 277 -25.41 2.30 -4.52
CA ARG A 277 -26.51 1.72 -5.32
C ARG A 277 -26.83 0.31 -4.87
N TYR A 278 -27.27 0.18 -3.62
CA TYR A 278 -27.39 -1.10 -2.91
C TYR A 278 -28.38 -2.07 -3.53
N GLU A 279 -29.55 -1.59 -4.00
CA GLU A 279 -30.57 -2.44 -4.63
C GLU A 279 -30.08 -3.01 -5.97
N ASP A 280 -29.40 -2.18 -6.78
CA ASP A 280 -28.83 -2.62 -8.06
C ASP A 280 -27.71 -3.66 -7.83
N ALA A 281 -26.85 -3.41 -6.83
CA ALA A 281 -25.81 -4.35 -6.43
C ALA A 281 -26.43 -5.69 -5.99
N LEU A 282 -27.47 -5.66 -5.15
CA LEU A 282 -28.15 -6.86 -4.69
C LEU A 282 -28.81 -7.65 -5.83
N ALA A 283 -29.44 -6.96 -6.78
CA ALA A 283 -30.04 -7.60 -7.95
C ALA A 283 -28.99 -8.36 -8.79
N ASP A 284 -27.82 -7.76 -9.00
CA ASP A 284 -26.71 -8.39 -9.72
C ASP A 284 -26.13 -9.60 -8.98
N LEU A 285 -25.94 -9.50 -7.67
CA LEU A 285 -25.45 -10.61 -6.85
C LEU A 285 -26.46 -11.77 -6.82
N MET A 286 -27.76 -11.47 -6.74
CA MET A 286 -28.80 -12.49 -6.81
C MET A 286 -28.81 -13.21 -8.16
N LYS A 287 -28.63 -12.48 -9.26
CA LYS A 287 -28.53 -13.06 -10.59
C LYS A 287 -27.26 -13.91 -10.74
N ALA A 288 -26.11 -13.42 -10.26
CA ALA A 288 -24.85 -14.15 -10.28
C ALA A 288 -24.91 -15.45 -9.47
N GLY A 289 -25.59 -15.42 -8.31
CA GLY A 289 -25.77 -16.59 -7.44
C GLY A 289 -26.65 -17.70 -8.03
N GLN A 290 -27.36 -17.46 -9.14
CA GLN A 290 -28.09 -18.50 -9.89
C GLN A 290 -27.19 -19.30 -10.83
N GLY A 291 -25.94 -18.84 -11.05
CA GLY A 291 -24.95 -19.54 -11.86
C GLY A 291 -24.23 -20.66 -11.11
N GLU A 292 -23.16 -21.15 -11.71
CA GLU A 292 -22.30 -22.20 -11.13
C GLU A 292 -20.89 -21.67 -10.86
N GLY A 293 -20.15 -22.37 -10.01
CA GLY A 293 -18.74 -22.09 -9.70
C GLY A 293 -18.52 -21.05 -8.60
N VAL A 294 -17.24 -20.77 -8.33
CA VAL A 294 -16.80 -20.01 -7.15
C VAL A 294 -17.32 -18.56 -7.13
N TRP A 295 -17.54 -17.96 -8.30
CA TRP A 295 -18.13 -16.62 -8.39
C TRP A 295 -19.62 -16.59 -8.00
N ALA A 296 -20.38 -17.64 -8.31
CA ALA A 296 -21.78 -17.75 -7.89
C ALA A 296 -21.91 -17.98 -6.36
N GLU A 297 -21.03 -18.80 -5.79
CA GLU A 297 -20.91 -18.97 -4.32
C GLU A 297 -20.59 -17.63 -3.65
N THR A 298 -19.58 -16.92 -4.17
CA THR A 298 -19.17 -15.61 -3.67
C THR A 298 -20.29 -14.58 -3.80
N ALA A 299 -21.04 -14.61 -4.90
CA ALA A 299 -22.20 -13.74 -5.08
C ALA A 299 -23.28 -13.97 -4.03
N THR A 300 -23.53 -15.23 -3.68
CA THR A 300 -24.51 -15.61 -2.65
C THR A 300 -24.10 -15.10 -1.28
N ASP A 301 -22.83 -15.29 -0.90
CA ASP A 301 -22.27 -14.79 0.36
C ASP A 301 -22.30 -13.26 0.43
N PHE A 302 -21.92 -12.60 -0.68
CA PHE A 302 -21.90 -11.15 -0.75
C PHE A 302 -23.33 -10.58 -0.71
N ALA A 303 -24.31 -11.20 -1.38
CA ALA A 303 -25.72 -10.81 -1.30
C ALA A 303 -26.26 -10.90 0.13
N ASP A 304 -25.91 -11.96 0.87
CA ASP A 304 -26.25 -12.08 2.29
C ASP A 304 -25.61 -10.98 3.14
N GLY A 305 -24.35 -10.64 2.86
CA GLY A 305 -23.63 -9.54 3.47
C GLY A 305 -24.27 -8.17 3.22
N VAL A 306 -24.67 -7.89 1.98
CA VAL A 306 -25.39 -6.66 1.59
C VAL A 306 -26.71 -6.53 2.36
N ARG A 307 -27.52 -7.59 2.40
CA ARG A 307 -28.79 -7.59 3.15
C ARG A 307 -28.61 -7.37 4.65
N GLY A 308 -27.51 -7.89 5.21
CA GLY A 308 -27.21 -7.79 6.64
C GLY A 308 -26.38 -6.58 7.05
N TRP A 309 -26.04 -5.69 6.12
CA TRP A 309 -25.01 -4.66 6.31
C TRP A 309 -25.24 -3.79 7.54
N ASP A 310 -26.42 -3.17 7.68
CA ASP A 310 -26.64 -2.20 8.75
C ASP A 310 -26.54 -2.83 10.14
N ALA A 311 -27.23 -3.94 10.37
CA ALA A 311 -27.23 -4.64 11.65
C ALA A 311 -25.85 -5.23 11.99
N ARG A 312 -25.16 -5.84 11.01
CA ARG A 312 -23.84 -6.47 11.22
C ARG A 312 -22.74 -5.42 11.40
N ARG A 313 -22.82 -4.30 10.69
CA ARG A 313 -21.91 -3.16 10.87
C ARG A 313 -22.02 -2.60 12.28
N GLU A 314 -23.23 -2.35 12.77
CA GLU A 314 -23.44 -1.86 14.12
C GLU A 314 -22.81 -2.81 15.16
N ALA A 315 -23.09 -4.12 15.04
CA ALA A 315 -22.53 -5.12 15.93
C ALA A 315 -20.99 -5.16 15.87
N LEU A 316 -20.39 -5.11 14.68
CA LEU A 316 -18.94 -5.10 14.51
C LEU A 316 -18.29 -3.85 15.10
N VAL A 317 -18.89 -2.66 14.92
CA VAL A 317 -18.41 -1.40 15.52
C VAL A 317 -18.40 -1.52 17.05
N GLN A 318 -19.48 -2.00 17.65
CA GLN A 318 -19.54 -2.18 19.11
C GLN A 318 -18.51 -3.19 19.60
N THR A 319 -18.29 -4.28 18.86
CA THR A 319 -17.28 -5.28 19.17
C THR A 319 -15.86 -4.69 19.15
N ILE A 320 -15.49 -3.95 18.10
CA ILE A 320 -14.13 -3.34 18.01
C ILE A 320 -13.91 -2.33 19.15
N LEU A 321 -14.93 -1.55 19.50
CA LEU A 321 -14.87 -0.63 20.65
C LEU A 321 -14.73 -1.38 21.98
N ALA A 322 -15.42 -2.51 22.16
CA ALA A 322 -15.28 -3.35 23.35
C ALA A 322 -13.87 -3.94 23.46
N VAL A 323 -13.32 -4.42 22.33
CA VAL A 323 -11.93 -4.91 22.25
C VAL A 323 -10.95 -3.83 22.67
N SER A 324 -11.03 -2.62 22.10
CA SER A 324 -10.15 -1.49 22.46
C SER A 324 -10.21 -1.19 23.96
N LYS A 325 -11.43 -1.16 24.55
CA LYS A 325 -11.60 -0.97 26.00
C LYS A 325 -10.97 -2.10 26.83
N SER A 326 -10.99 -3.35 26.36
CA SER A 326 -10.43 -4.49 27.10
C SER A 326 -8.90 -4.40 27.27
N PHE A 327 -8.19 -3.77 26.32
CA PHE A 327 -6.74 -3.53 26.45
C PHE A 327 -6.39 -2.47 27.50
N THR A 328 -7.30 -1.52 27.77
CA THR A 328 -7.03 -0.35 28.63
C THR A 328 -7.39 -0.55 30.11
N LYS A 329 -8.24 -1.53 30.44
CA LYS A 329 -8.74 -1.71 31.82
C LYS A 329 -8.02 -2.82 32.57
N GLY A 330 -7.17 -2.47 33.53
CA GLY A 330 -6.74 -3.36 34.62
C GLY A 330 -5.90 -4.59 34.21
N THR A 331 -5.58 -4.74 32.93
CA THR A 331 -4.70 -5.80 32.42
C THR A 331 -3.27 -5.52 32.88
N ARG A 332 -2.76 -6.39 33.76
CA ARG A 332 -1.36 -6.34 34.24
C ARG A 332 -0.42 -7.26 33.46
N GLY A 333 -0.97 -8.17 32.67
CA GLY A 333 -0.20 -8.95 31.72
C GLY A 333 -1.04 -9.52 30.60
N LEU A 334 -0.37 -9.82 29.49
CA LEU A 334 -0.96 -10.40 28.30
C LEU A 334 -0.01 -11.43 27.70
N ASP A 335 -0.56 -12.52 27.19
CA ASP A 335 0.18 -13.39 26.29
C ASP A 335 -0.68 -13.88 25.11
N ALA A 336 -0.01 -14.18 23.99
CA ALA A 336 -0.63 -14.63 22.76
C ALA A 336 0.29 -15.58 21.99
N GLU A 337 -0.33 -16.44 21.17
CA GLU A 337 0.36 -17.22 20.15
C GLU A 337 0.01 -16.65 18.78
N ILE A 338 1.00 -16.52 17.92
CA ILE A 338 0.87 -16.06 16.54
C ILE A 338 1.29 -17.21 15.65
N THR A 339 0.48 -17.58 14.66
CA THR A 339 0.89 -18.52 13.61
C THR A 339 0.82 -17.84 12.26
N PHE A 340 1.82 -18.10 11.44
CA PHE A 340 1.93 -17.57 10.09
C PHE A 340 2.21 -18.72 9.14
N PHE A 341 1.39 -18.82 8.10
CA PHE A 341 1.54 -19.78 7.03
C PHE A 341 1.48 -19.05 5.68
N LYS A 342 2.45 -19.32 4.82
CA LYS A 342 2.45 -18.89 3.42
C LYS A 342 2.91 -20.04 2.53
N LYS A 343 2.14 -20.31 1.48
CA LYS A 343 2.52 -21.28 0.44
C LYS A 343 3.48 -20.61 -0.54
N GLU A 344 4.61 -21.25 -0.84
CA GLU A 344 5.59 -20.79 -1.83
C GLU A 344 5.41 -21.52 -3.18
N LYS A 345 6.10 -21.03 -4.22
CA LYS A 345 5.98 -21.51 -5.62
C LYS A 345 6.37 -23.00 -5.77
N ASP A 346 7.26 -23.52 -4.92
CA ASP A 346 7.82 -24.89 -5.00
C ASP A 346 7.19 -25.91 -4.03
N GLU A 347 5.92 -25.74 -3.65
CA GLU A 347 5.23 -26.54 -2.62
C GLU A 347 5.86 -26.50 -1.22
N LYS A 348 6.98 -25.79 -1.04
CA LYS A 348 7.47 -25.37 0.27
C LYS A 348 6.43 -24.45 0.91
N ALA A 349 6.27 -24.62 2.22
CA ALA A 349 5.40 -23.76 3.00
C ALA A 349 6.21 -23.15 4.12
N MET A 350 6.22 -21.83 4.13
CA MET A 350 6.77 -21.07 5.24
C MET A 350 5.77 -21.16 6.38
N ASN A 351 6.16 -21.80 7.48
CA ASN A 351 5.32 -22.02 8.65
C ASN A 351 6.06 -21.58 9.91
N PHE A 352 5.68 -20.40 10.42
CA PHE A 352 6.19 -19.84 11.64
C PHE A 352 5.14 -19.85 12.74
N SER A 353 5.58 -20.10 13.96
CA SER A 353 4.81 -19.78 15.15
C SER A 353 5.62 -18.86 16.06
N ALA A 354 4.95 -17.91 16.68
CA ALA A 354 5.55 -17.03 17.66
C ALA A 354 4.73 -17.00 18.94
N TYR A 355 5.41 -16.88 20.07
CA TYR A 355 4.82 -16.58 21.36
C TYR A 355 5.24 -15.17 21.76
N LEU A 356 4.27 -14.38 22.20
CA LEU A 356 4.49 -13.05 22.76
C LEU A 356 3.85 -13.00 24.16
N GLY A 357 4.64 -12.66 25.17
CA GLY A 357 4.19 -12.46 26.54
C GLY A 357 4.73 -11.16 27.11
N LEU A 358 3.89 -10.42 27.84
CA LEU A 358 4.25 -9.16 28.48
C LEU A 358 3.61 -9.01 29.87
N ILE A 359 4.39 -8.54 30.83
CA ILE A 359 3.95 -8.08 32.16
C ILE A 359 4.65 -6.73 32.41
N PRO A 360 4.00 -5.60 32.09
CA PRO A 360 4.65 -4.28 32.11
C PRO A 360 5.21 -3.87 33.47
N ASP A 361 4.50 -4.19 34.57
CA ASP A 361 4.90 -3.83 35.93
C ASP A 361 6.20 -4.53 36.37
N GLU A 362 6.52 -5.69 35.77
CA GLU A 362 7.75 -6.45 36.01
C GLU A 362 8.84 -6.13 34.95
N ASN A 363 8.55 -5.23 34.01
CA ASN A 363 9.33 -5.01 32.79
C ASN A 363 9.62 -6.33 32.02
N LEU A 364 8.75 -7.33 32.17
CA LEU A 364 8.93 -8.67 31.63
C LEU A 364 8.36 -8.77 30.22
N LEU A 365 9.21 -8.97 29.23
CA LEU A 365 8.86 -9.30 27.85
C LEU A 365 9.45 -10.66 27.50
N GLN A 366 8.66 -11.47 26.80
CA GLN A 366 9.08 -12.75 26.25
C GLN A 366 8.61 -12.90 24.81
N VAL A 367 9.54 -13.19 23.90
CA VAL A 367 9.28 -13.41 22.48
C VAL A 367 10.01 -14.67 22.04
N HIS A 368 9.27 -15.66 21.53
CA HIS A 368 9.85 -16.88 20.99
C HIS A 368 9.31 -17.08 19.58
N VAL A 369 10.17 -17.37 18.60
CA VAL A 369 9.81 -17.63 17.22
C VAL A 369 10.36 -19.00 16.82
N LEU A 370 9.49 -19.81 16.27
CA LEU A 370 9.72 -21.20 15.86
C LEU A 370 9.42 -21.31 14.37
N GLU A 371 10.26 -22.05 13.65
CA GLU A 371 9.96 -22.57 12.32
C GLU A 371 9.75 -24.08 12.45
N GLY A 372 8.51 -24.53 12.29
CA GLY A 372 8.11 -25.88 12.73
C GLY A 372 8.41 -26.08 14.22
N GLU A 373 9.29 -27.02 14.55
CA GLU A 373 9.72 -27.31 15.92
C GLU A 373 11.05 -26.63 16.32
N LYS A 374 11.73 -25.96 15.38
CA LYS A 374 13.06 -25.38 15.61
C LYS A 374 12.96 -23.94 16.09
N THR A 375 13.62 -23.62 17.20
CA THR A 375 13.73 -22.24 17.68
C THR A 375 14.61 -21.43 16.73
N LYS A 376 14.03 -20.37 16.15
CA LYS A 376 14.74 -19.40 15.31
C LYS A 376 15.23 -18.21 16.11
N PHE A 377 14.41 -17.77 17.06
CA PHE A 377 14.70 -16.64 17.92
C PHE A 377 14.01 -16.84 19.26
N ALA A 378 14.72 -16.58 20.34
CA ALA A 378 14.13 -16.54 21.68
C ALA A 378 14.74 -15.36 22.44
N TYR A 379 13.88 -14.53 23.00
CA TYR A 379 14.27 -13.34 23.74
C TYR A 379 13.42 -13.21 24.99
N ARG A 380 14.07 -12.92 26.10
CA ARG A 380 13.42 -12.53 27.34
C ARG A 380 14.18 -11.36 27.96
N THR A 381 13.45 -10.41 28.49
CA THR A 381 14.00 -9.37 29.36
C THR A 381 13.05 -9.13 30.51
N ASP A 382 13.59 -8.85 31.68
CA ASP A 382 12.87 -8.34 32.85
C ASP A 382 13.58 -7.09 33.39
N ALA A 383 13.23 -6.63 34.58
CA ALA A 383 13.85 -5.46 35.20
C ALA A 383 15.36 -5.62 35.46
N ASP A 384 15.82 -6.85 35.68
CA ASP A 384 17.16 -7.12 36.21
C ASP A 384 18.06 -7.86 35.21
N SER A 385 17.48 -8.59 34.27
CA SER A 385 18.20 -9.49 33.38
C SER A 385 17.60 -9.57 31.99
N SER A 386 18.38 -10.12 31.07
CA SER A 386 17.88 -10.49 29.76
C SER A 386 18.64 -11.70 29.20
N ALA A 387 17.97 -12.43 28.33
CA ALA A 387 18.53 -13.57 27.64
C ALA A 387 18.10 -13.56 26.17
N LEU A 388 18.98 -14.03 25.30
CA LEU A 388 18.77 -14.03 23.86
C LEU A 388 19.41 -15.26 23.23
N TYR A 389 18.71 -15.80 22.24
CA TYR A 389 19.20 -16.83 21.34
C TYR A 389 18.72 -16.55 19.91
N LEU A 390 19.62 -16.82 18.95
CA LEU A 390 19.34 -16.82 17.52
C LEU A 390 19.79 -18.15 16.91
N SER A 391 19.05 -18.63 15.91
CA SER A 391 19.38 -19.86 15.19
C SER A 391 20.82 -19.83 14.67
N GLY A 392 21.54 -20.94 14.86
CA GLY A 392 22.95 -21.06 14.46
C GLY A 392 23.94 -20.70 15.57
N TRP A 393 23.50 -20.16 16.70
CA TRP A 393 24.36 -19.98 17.86
C TRP A 393 24.56 -21.29 18.63
N GLU A 394 25.76 -21.49 19.15
CA GLU A 394 26.10 -22.65 19.99
C GLU A 394 25.71 -22.47 21.46
N LYS A 395 25.29 -21.25 21.85
CA LYS A 395 25.03 -20.86 23.25
C LYS A 395 23.85 -19.90 23.35
N VAL A 396 23.21 -19.89 24.52
CA VAL A 396 22.30 -18.81 24.93
C VAL A 396 23.12 -17.69 25.57
N MET A 397 22.92 -16.45 25.14
CA MET A 397 23.54 -15.29 25.79
C MET A 397 22.63 -14.82 26.93
N SER A 398 23.19 -14.73 28.13
CA SER A 398 22.52 -14.18 29.32
C SER A 398 23.24 -12.91 29.75
N PHE A 399 22.48 -11.92 30.20
CA PHE A 399 22.97 -10.61 30.60
C PHE A 399 22.43 -10.24 31.98
N ALA A 400 23.31 -9.79 32.87
CA ALA A 400 22.96 -9.27 34.19
C ALA A 400 22.35 -7.85 34.18
N THR A 401 21.75 -7.45 33.05
CA THR A 401 21.06 -6.18 32.86
C THR A 401 19.83 -6.40 31.99
N SER A 402 18.80 -5.57 32.20
CA SER A 402 17.66 -5.48 31.30
C SER A 402 18.10 -5.21 29.86
N GLY A 403 17.40 -5.83 28.92
CA GLY A 403 17.61 -5.68 27.50
C GLY A 403 16.67 -4.65 26.86
N PRO A 404 16.84 -4.37 25.57
CA PRO A 404 15.94 -3.51 24.78
C PRO A 404 14.48 -4.01 24.80
N VAL A 405 13.54 -3.09 24.70
CA VAL A 405 12.14 -3.45 24.48
C VAL A 405 11.70 -2.93 23.11
N PRO A 406 11.38 -3.81 22.13
CA PRO A 406 10.83 -3.37 20.86
C PRO A 406 9.46 -2.73 21.08
N ALA A 407 9.30 -1.52 20.54
CA ALA A 407 8.13 -0.69 20.67
C ALA A 407 7.55 -0.44 19.27
N PRO A 408 6.67 -1.31 18.76
CA PRO A 408 6.01 -1.08 17.50
C PRO A 408 5.13 0.17 17.60
N ASN A 409 5.22 1.04 16.60
CA ASN A 409 4.34 2.18 16.46
C ASN A 409 3.49 1.99 15.19
N PHE A 410 2.19 2.17 15.34
CA PHE A 410 1.26 2.13 14.22
C PHE A 410 0.43 3.39 14.26
N SER A 411 0.22 4.00 13.09
CA SER A 411 -0.64 5.16 12.93
C SER A 411 -1.65 4.88 11.83
N LEU A 412 -2.89 5.33 12.04
CA LEU A 412 -3.95 5.25 11.05
C LEU A 412 -4.40 6.66 10.71
N ARG A 413 -4.11 7.09 9.48
CA ARG A 413 -4.48 8.41 8.94
C ARG A 413 -5.42 8.27 7.75
N ARG A 414 -6.20 9.32 7.49
CA ARG A 414 -7.07 9.42 6.31
C ARG A 414 -6.50 10.48 5.37
N ALA A 415 -6.24 10.12 4.12
CA ALA A 415 -5.79 11.01 3.06
C ALA A 415 -6.94 11.86 2.49
N GLU A 416 -6.63 12.95 1.77
CA GLU A 416 -7.63 13.83 1.14
C GLU A 416 -8.54 13.12 0.12
N ASP A 417 -8.03 12.10 -0.58
CA ASP A 417 -8.82 11.26 -1.51
C ASP A 417 -9.78 10.28 -0.80
N GLY A 418 -9.78 10.33 0.53
CA GLY A 418 -10.59 9.53 1.42
C GLY A 418 -10.02 8.14 1.70
N GLN A 419 -8.82 7.81 1.21
CA GLN A 419 -8.13 6.57 1.55
C GLN A 419 -7.65 6.56 3.00
N PHE A 420 -7.59 5.37 3.58
CA PHE A 420 -6.98 5.15 4.89
C PHE A 420 -5.60 4.54 4.71
N LEU A 421 -4.60 5.15 5.36
CA LEU A 421 -3.21 4.74 5.35
C LEU A 421 -2.86 4.25 6.75
N LEU A 422 -2.44 3.00 6.84
CA LEU A 422 -1.85 2.41 8.04
C LEU A 422 -0.33 2.47 7.87
N GLU A 423 0.33 3.26 8.69
CA GLU A 423 1.78 3.32 8.74
C GLU A 423 2.27 2.56 9.95
N GLY A 424 3.27 1.71 9.75
CA GLY A 424 3.88 0.91 10.80
C GLY A 424 5.37 1.18 10.87
N GLY A 425 5.90 1.21 12.07
CA GLY A 425 7.32 1.24 12.35
C GLY A 425 7.61 0.57 13.69
N ALA A 426 8.88 0.57 14.06
CA ALA A 426 9.32 0.08 15.36
C ALA A 426 10.44 0.97 15.89
N THR A 427 10.41 1.19 17.20
CA THR A 427 11.48 1.87 17.94
C THR A 427 11.99 0.95 19.04
N ILE A 428 13.16 1.25 19.60
CA ILE A 428 13.67 0.56 20.79
C ILE A 428 13.41 1.45 21.99
N ALA A 429 12.64 0.94 22.94
CA ALA A 429 12.35 1.61 24.20
C ALA A 429 13.23 1.04 25.33
N PRO A 430 13.54 1.86 26.36
CA PRO A 430 14.29 1.40 27.53
C PRO A 430 13.47 0.56 28.50
N SER A 431 12.15 0.49 28.35
CA SER A 431 11.25 -0.33 29.18
C SER A 431 9.92 -0.60 28.49
N LEU A 432 9.14 -1.56 28.99
CA LEU A 432 7.79 -1.85 28.51
C LEU A 432 6.81 -0.70 28.70
N GLU A 433 6.90 0.03 29.81
CA GLU A 433 6.06 1.21 30.03
C GLU A 433 6.40 2.34 29.03
N ALA A 434 7.67 2.53 28.69
CA ALA A 434 8.06 3.45 27.62
C ALA A 434 7.55 2.96 26.25
N ALA A 435 7.70 1.67 25.95
CA ALA A 435 7.21 1.05 24.71
C ALA A 435 5.69 1.19 24.55
N LYS A 436 4.94 0.98 25.64
CA LYS A 436 3.49 1.14 25.70
C LYS A 436 3.10 2.57 25.36
N ARG A 437 3.74 3.59 25.96
CA ARG A 437 3.46 5.01 25.65
C ARG A 437 3.69 5.35 24.18
N SER A 438 4.68 4.75 23.52
CA SER A 438 4.91 4.94 22.07
C SER A 438 3.94 4.16 21.17
N GLY A 439 3.38 3.04 21.63
CA GLY A 439 2.47 2.17 20.85
C GLY A 439 0.98 2.56 20.92
N VAL A 440 0.61 3.50 21.79
CA VAL A 440 -0.77 3.96 22.03
C VAL A 440 -1.44 4.59 20.78
N GLY A 441 -0.66 5.01 19.78
CA GLY A 441 -1.16 5.77 18.62
C GLY A 441 -2.27 5.11 17.78
N LEU A 442 -2.28 3.77 17.65
CA LEU A 442 -3.27 3.09 16.81
C LEU A 442 -4.62 2.94 17.48
N LEU A 443 -4.65 2.39 18.71
CA LEU A 443 -5.92 2.16 19.43
C LEU A 443 -6.60 3.46 19.85
N ASP A 444 -5.81 4.52 20.04
CA ASP A 444 -6.33 5.85 20.35
C ASP A 444 -6.75 6.64 19.09
N SER A 445 -6.40 6.18 17.90
CA SER A 445 -6.82 6.81 16.64
C SER A 445 -8.33 7.05 16.67
N PRO A 446 -8.82 8.27 16.36
CA PRO A 446 -10.25 8.56 16.30
C PRO A 446 -11.03 7.59 15.39
N TYR A 447 -10.34 6.97 14.41
CA TYR A 447 -10.89 5.99 13.48
C TYR A 447 -11.04 4.57 14.06
N LEU A 448 -10.47 4.29 15.22
CA LEU A 448 -10.61 3.02 15.94
C LEU A 448 -11.25 3.18 17.34
N SER A 449 -11.14 4.37 17.93
CA SER A 449 -11.63 4.66 19.29
C SER A 449 -13.05 5.25 19.34
N THR A 450 -13.61 5.69 18.21
CA THR A 450 -14.95 6.29 18.16
C THR A 450 -15.90 5.53 17.23
N PRO A 451 -17.22 5.48 17.53
CA PRO A 451 -18.21 4.89 16.62
C PRO A 451 -18.21 5.56 15.24
N LEU A 452 -18.10 6.89 15.17
CA LEU A 452 -18.11 7.63 13.91
C LEU A 452 -16.89 7.29 13.06
N GLY A 453 -15.70 7.29 13.68
CA GLY A 453 -14.46 6.97 13.00
C GLY A 453 -14.38 5.52 12.52
N LEU A 454 -14.83 4.56 13.35
CA LEU A 454 -14.92 3.15 12.95
C LEU A 454 -15.91 2.94 11.80
N ASN A 455 -17.05 3.64 11.82
CA ASN A 455 -17.99 3.59 10.70
C ASN A 455 -17.35 4.13 9.42
N ALA A 456 -16.58 5.22 9.49
CA ALA A 456 -15.86 5.75 8.33
C ALA A 456 -14.80 4.76 7.81
N LEU A 457 -14.04 4.13 8.71
CA LEU A 457 -13.05 3.11 8.37
C LEU A 457 -13.70 1.88 7.73
N LEU A 458 -14.77 1.36 8.31
CA LEU A 458 -15.52 0.23 7.76
C LEU A 458 -16.19 0.59 6.44
N GLN A 459 -16.76 1.79 6.28
CA GLN A 459 -17.30 2.21 5.00
C GLN A 459 -16.22 2.22 3.92
N TYR A 460 -15.02 2.70 4.21
CA TYR A 460 -13.90 2.63 3.26
C TYR A 460 -13.46 1.18 2.99
N ALA A 461 -13.15 0.42 4.03
CA ALA A 461 -12.61 -0.94 3.93
C ALA A 461 -13.62 -1.94 3.34
N VAL A 462 -14.92 -1.74 3.57
CA VAL A 462 -15.98 -2.64 3.11
C VAL A 462 -16.61 -2.15 1.81
N LEU A 463 -17.06 -0.89 1.72
CA LEU A 463 -17.77 -0.44 0.51
C LEU A 463 -16.80 -0.28 -0.68
N ARG A 464 -15.69 0.45 -0.51
CA ARG A 464 -14.78 0.74 -1.64
C ARG A 464 -13.99 -0.48 -2.10
N LYS A 465 -13.52 -1.33 -1.18
CA LYS A 465 -12.74 -2.53 -1.54
C LYS A 465 -13.61 -3.73 -1.94
N GLY A 466 -14.95 -3.61 -1.92
CA GLY A 466 -15.83 -4.71 -2.30
C GLY A 466 -15.86 -5.82 -1.26
N GLY A 467 -15.99 -5.44 0.00
CA GLY A 467 -16.18 -6.36 1.10
C GLY A 467 -17.60 -6.42 1.62
N TRP A 468 -17.83 -7.37 2.51
CA TRP A 468 -19.07 -7.54 3.26
C TRP A 468 -18.84 -8.24 4.60
N ILE A 469 -19.73 -7.97 5.55
CA ILE A 469 -19.69 -8.59 6.87
C ILE A 469 -20.52 -9.88 6.84
N GLU A 470 -19.87 -11.00 7.14
CA GLU A 470 -20.51 -12.31 7.16
C GLU A 470 -21.39 -12.48 8.42
N LYS A 471 -22.22 -13.52 8.45
CA LYS A 471 -23.00 -13.85 9.64
C LYS A 471 -22.07 -14.18 10.81
N THR A 472 -22.35 -13.57 11.95
CA THR A 472 -21.66 -13.87 13.20
C THR A 472 -21.83 -15.35 13.56
N ARG A 473 -20.74 -15.99 14.00
CA ARG A 473 -20.74 -17.38 14.48
C ARG A 473 -20.43 -17.39 15.98
N LYS A 474 -21.10 -18.23 16.77
CA LYS A 474 -20.74 -18.48 18.17
C LYS A 474 -20.20 -19.89 18.32
N GLU A 475 -19.04 -20.04 18.96
CA GLU A 475 -18.48 -21.34 19.34
C GLU A 475 -18.13 -21.30 20.82
N GLY A 476 -18.83 -22.10 21.63
CA GLY A 476 -18.70 -22.03 23.08
C GLY A 476 -19.00 -20.62 23.60
N LYS A 477 -18.03 -20.01 24.28
CA LYS A 477 -18.12 -18.65 24.86
C LYS A 477 -17.53 -17.56 23.96
N VAL A 478 -17.11 -17.89 22.74
CA VAL A 478 -16.48 -16.95 21.82
C VAL A 478 -17.43 -16.66 20.66
N THR A 479 -17.60 -15.38 20.36
CA THR A 479 -18.36 -14.87 19.22
C THR A 479 -17.37 -14.37 18.16
N PHE A 480 -17.52 -14.86 16.94
CA PHE A 480 -16.66 -14.57 15.79
C PHE A 480 -17.37 -13.65 14.82
N PHE A 481 -16.73 -12.54 14.51
CA PHE A 481 -17.14 -11.58 13.49
C PHE A 481 -16.17 -11.66 12.32
N SER A 482 -16.69 -11.86 11.11
CA SER A 482 -15.88 -11.99 9.90
C SER A 482 -16.20 -10.89 8.90
N LEU A 483 -15.16 -10.23 8.41
CA LEU A 483 -15.19 -9.36 7.25
C LEU A 483 -14.54 -10.11 6.09
N ARG A 484 -15.21 -10.15 4.95
CA ARG A 484 -14.65 -10.72 3.71
C ARG A 484 -14.52 -9.63 2.67
N THR A 485 -13.46 -9.65 1.88
CA THR A 485 -13.20 -8.70 0.80
C THR A 485 -12.83 -9.44 -0.47
N LEU A 486 -13.40 -9.03 -1.61
CA LEU A 486 -12.96 -9.54 -2.90
C LEU A 486 -11.47 -9.26 -3.12
N GLN A 487 -10.81 -10.15 -3.85
CA GLN A 487 -9.46 -9.93 -4.37
C GLN A 487 -9.48 -10.12 -5.87
N ARG A 488 -8.58 -9.41 -6.57
CA ARG A 488 -8.58 -9.31 -8.02
C ARG A 488 -8.55 -10.65 -8.75
N PHE A 489 -7.67 -11.54 -8.33
CA PHE A 489 -7.48 -12.86 -8.94
C PHE A 489 -7.90 -14.01 -8.02
N ASN A 490 -8.51 -13.69 -6.87
CA ASN A 490 -8.99 -14.68 -5.93
C ASN A 490 -10.48 -14.45 -5.69
N PRO A 491 -11.37 -15.21 -6.37
CA PRO A 491 -12.81 -15.04 -6.24
C PRO A 491 -13.28 -15.28 -4.80
N ARG A 492 -12.58 -16.14 -4.05
CA ARG A 492 -12.91 -16.36 -2.64
C ARG A 492 -12.50 -15.17 -1.79
N GLY A 493 -11.41 -14.51 -2.14
CA GLY A 493 -10.95 -13.28 -1.51
C GLY A 493 -10.24 -13.50 -0.17
N LEU A 494 -10.13 -12.41 0.58
CA LEU A 494 -9.52 -12.35 1.90
C LEU A 494 -10.61 -12.32 2.96
N ARG A 495 -10.46 -13.09 4.03
CA ARG A 495 -11.31 -13.01 5.21
C ARG A 495 -10.48 -12.59 6.44
N ILE A 496 -11.04 -11.67 7.21
CA ILE A 496 -10.53 -11.22 8.50
C ILE A 496 -11.59 -11.58 9.54
N THR A 497 -11.22 -12.38 10.53
CA THR A 497 -12.12 -12.83 11.61
C THR A 497 -11.59 -12.38 12.96
N ILE A 498 -12.45 -11.78 13.76
CA ILE A 498 -12.18 -11.35 15.14
C ILE A 498 -13.04 -12.19 16.07
N GLY A 499 -12.40 -12.90 17.01
CA GLY A 499 -13.06 -13.65 18.07
C GLY A 499 -13.06 -12.88 19.38
N VAL A 500 -14.22 -12.66 19.99
CA VAL A 500 -14.37 -12.01 21.29
C VAL A 500 -15.14 -12.89 22.26
N ASP A 501 -14.82 -12.83 23.55
CA ASP A 501 -15.61 -13.50 24.57
C ASP A 501 -16.84 -12.69 25.01
N GLU A 502 -17.62 -13.24 25.95
CA GLU A 502 -18.83 -12.61 26.49
C GLU A 502 -18.56 -11.29 27.25
N ALA A 503 -17.31 -11.05 27.67
CA ALA A 503 -16.89 -9.80 28.28
C ALA A 503 -16.39 -8.77 27.25
N GLY A 504 -16.36 -9.13 25.96
CA GLY A 504 -15.84 -8.31 24.87
C GLY A 504 -14.31 -8.30 24.76
N ALA A 505 -13.61 -9.20 25.45
CA ALA A 505 -12.16 -9.31 25.35
C ALA A 505 -11.76 -10.10 24.10
N LEU A 506 -10.74 -9.61 23.39
CA LEU A 506 -10.25 -10.23 22.16
C LEU A 506 -9.55 -11.56 22.45
N ARG A 507 -10.04 -12.64 21.83
CA ARG A 507 -9.50 -14.00 21.97
C ARG A 507 -8.72 -14.48 20.76
N SER A 508 -9.07 -13.99 19.57
CA SER A 508 -8.33 -14.28 18.36
C SER A 508 -8.52 -13.24 17.26
N ILE A 509 -7.52 -13.13 16.38
CA ILE A 509 -7.59 -12.46 15.08
C ILE A 509 -7.09 -13.48 14.05
N LEU A 510 -7.85 -13.71 13.00
CA LEU A 510 -7.47 -14.57 11.89
C LEU A 510 -7.58 -13.79 10.59
N VAL A 511 -6.50 -13.76 9.80
CA VAL A 511 -6.47 -13.20 8.45
C VAL A 511 -6.12 -14.34 7.50
N ASN A 512 -6.99 -14.66 6.54
CA ASN A 512 -6.75 -15.76 5.62
C ASN A 512 -7.18 -15.43 4.18
N LYS A 513 -6.28 -15.67 3.23
CA LYS A 513 -6.65 -15.80 1.82
C LYS A 513 -7.36 -17.14 1.65
N LEU A 514 -8.58 -17.12 1.12
CA LEU A 514 -9.47 -18.29 1.09
C LEU A 514 -9.13 -19.30 -0.02
N ASP A 515 -8.11 -19.01 -0.82
CA ASP A 515 -7.42 -19.96 -1.69
C ASP A 515 -6.37 -20.82 -0.94
N GLY A 516 -6.12 -20.53 0.34
CA GLY A 516 -5.15 -21.24 1.17
C GLY A 516 -3.71 -20.78 0.98
N SER A 517 -3.44 -19.73 0.21
CA SER A 517 -2.07 -19.24 -0.05
C SER A 517 -1.43 -18.55 1.16
N THR A 518 -2.22 -17.95 2.05
CA THR A 518 -1.71 -17.24 3.23
C THR A 518 -2.70 -17.29 4.38
N ARG A 519 -2.19 -17.52 5.59
CA ARG A 519 -2.94 -17.46 6.85
C ARG A 519 -2.07 -16.85 7.94
N VAL A 520 -2.63 -15.89 8.67
CA VAL A 520 -2.05 -15.32 9.88
C VAL A 520 -3.09 -15.41 10.99
N GLU A 521 -2.72 -15.98 12.13
CA GLU A 521 -3.63 -16.14 13.25
C GLU A 521 -2.95 -15.72 14.55
N VAL A 522 -3.52 -14.73 15.23
CA VAL A 522 -3.24 -14.45 16.65
C VAL A 522 -4.31 -15.18 17.46
N ALA A 523 -3.90 -16.14 18.27
CA ALA A 523 -4.80 -17.01 19.03
C ALA A 523 -4.35 -17.16 20.48
N LYS A 524 -5.22 -17.83 21.27
CA LYS A 524 -5.01 -18.11 22.69
C LYS A 524 -4.59 -16.86 23.47
N ILE A 525 -5.24 -15.73 23.18
CA ILE A 525 -4.95 -14.48 23.86
C ILE A 525 -5.47 -14.56 25.29
N ARG A 526 -4.58 -14.37 26.27
CA ARG A 526 -4.92 -14.30 27.70
C ARG A 526 -4.60 -12.92 28.24
N TYR A 527 -5.51 -12.40 29.04
CA TYR A 527 -5.35 -11.20 29.83
C TYR A 527 -5.35 -11.61 31.29
N GLY A 528 -4.48 -11.01 32.08
CA GLY A 528 -4.41 -11.31 33.50
C GLY A 528 -4.40 -10.10 34.41
N GLY A 529 -4.91 -10.33 35.62
CA GLY A 529 -4.81 -9.40 36.74
C GLY A 529 -3.52 -9.61 37.54
N GLU A 530 -3.55 -9.32 38.84
CA GLU A 530 -2.33 -9.29 39.68
C GLU A 530 -1.57 -10.63 39.78
N ALA A 531 -2.26 -11.76 39.65
CA ALA A 531 -1.67 -13.10 39.75
C ALA A 531 -1.32 -13.72 38.38
N PHE A 532 -1.22 -12.91 37.32
CA PHE A 532 -0.95 -13.43 35.98
C PHE A 532 0.48 -13.92 35.84
N SER A 533 0.64 -15.08 35.22
CA SER A 533 1.93 -15.60 34.80
C SER A 533 1.92 -15.95 33.31
N LEU A 534 3.04 -15.61 32.67
CA LEU A 534 3.32 -15.98 31.29
C LEU A 534 3.32 -17.51 31.14
N ARG A 535 2.86 -18.00 30.00
CA ARG A 535 3.09 -19.40 29.63
C ARG A 535 4.61 -19.67 29.62
N PRO A 536 5.07 -20.81 30.15
CA PRO A 536 6.46 -21.19 29.97
C PRO A 536 6.73 -21.38 28.49
N ALA A 537 7.76 -20.73 27.97
CA ALA A 537 8.23 -20.96 26.61
C ALA A 537 9.55 -21.74 26.66
N THR A 538 9.67 -22.71 25.76
CA THR A 538 10.82 -23.61 25.71
C THR A 538 12.03 -22.84 25.18
N TRP A 539 13.09 -22.82 25.98
CA TRP A 539 14.41 -22.35 25.55
C TRP A 539 15.20 -23.51 24.93
N PRO A 540 16.11 -23.24 23.98
CA PRO A 540 16.99 -24.27 23.47
C PRO A 540 17.91 -24.78 24.58
N ASP A 541 18.13 -26.09 24.59
CA ASP A 541 19.04 -26.76 25.53
C ASP A 541 20.49 -26.59 25.06
N LEU A 542 21.05 -25.40 25.33
CA LEU A 542 22.40 -25.01 24.96
C LEU A 542 23.13 -24.42 26.17
N PRO A 543 24.47 -24.46 26.22
CA PRO A 543 25.23 -23.79 27.27
C PRO A 543 24.91 -22.29 27.33
N VAL A 544 24.89 -21.74 28.55
CA VAL A 544 24.65 -20.31 28.79
C VAL A 544 25.98 -19.57 28.89
N GLU A 545 26.11 -18.47 28.16
CA GLU A 545 27.20 -17.52 28.27
C GLU A 545 26.73 -16.29 29.05
N GLU A 546 27.22 -16.14 30.28
CA GLU A 546 26.89 -15.02 31.15
C GLU A 546 27.74 -13.78 30.81
N ARG A 547 27.08 -12.64 30.63
CA ARG A 547 27.69 -11.34 30.33
C ARG A 547 27.21 -10.29 31.33
N LYS A 548 28.07 -9.30 31.60
CA LYS A 548 27.78 -8.26 32.62
C LYS A 548 26.76 -7.20 32.15
N GLN A 549 26.75 -6.87 30.86
CA GLN A 549 25.91 -5.82 30.30
C GLN A 549 25.40 -6.24 28.93
N PHE A 550 24.19 -5.79 28.60
CA PHE A 550 23.58 -6.03 27.30
C PHE A 550 24.43 -5.43 26.16
N ASP A 551 24.68 -6.24 25.13
CA ASP A 551 25.44 -5.84 23.95
C ASP A 551 24.48 -5.47 22.80
N PHE A 552 24.32 -4.17 22.55
CA PHE A 552 23.42 -3.66 21.51
C PHE A 552 23.81 -4.09 20.09
N SER A 553 25.07 -4.45 19.84
CA SER A 553 25.50 -4.96 18.53
C SER A 553 24.79 -6.27 18.16
N VAL A 554 24.37 -7.03 19.18
CA VAL A 554 23.67 -8.30 19.02
C VAL A 554 22.25 -8.11 18.49
N ILE A 555 21.55 -7.03 18.88
CA ILE A 555 20.21 -6.70 18.35
C ILE A 555 20.29 -6.35 16.86
N ALA A 556 21.30 -5.57 16.44
CA ALA A 556 21.43 -5.16 15.05
C ALA A 556 21.55 -6.39 14.14
N ASN A 557 22.34 -7.39 14.58
CA ASN A 557 22.45 -8.67 13.89
C ASN A 557 21.11 -9.43 13.89
N VAL A 558 20.42 -9.52 15.03
CA VAL A 558 19.09 -10.16 15.13
C VAL A 558 18.07 -9.50 14.19
N MET A 559 17.97 -8.17 14.20
CA MET A 559 17.02 -7.42 13.37
C MET A 559 17.35 -7.58 11.89
N SER A 560 18.64 -7.61 11.53
CA SER A 560 19.09 -7.92 10.16
C SER A 560 18.71 -9.34 9.74
N THR A 561 18.90 -10.34 10.61
CA THR A 561 18.55 -11.74 10.31
C THR A 561 17.04 -11.95 10.25
N ILE A 562 16.27 -11.28 11.10
CA ILE A 562 14.80 -11.28 11.05
C ILE A 562 14.35 -10.63 9.74
N ALA A 563 14.89 -9.46 9.37
CA ALA A 563 14.55 -8.79 8.11
C ALA A 563 14.83 -9.69 6.90
N GLN A 564 16.02 -10.32 6.84
CA GLN A 564 16.39 -11.26 5.77
C GLN A 564 15.50 -12.51 5.73
N ALA A 565 14.99 -12.99 6.86
CA ALA A 565 14.09 -14.14 6.91
C ALA A 565 12.65 -13.83 6.44
N PHE A 566 12.30 -12.54 6.33
CA PHE A 566 10.99 -12.06 5.88
C PHE A 566 11.03 -11.29 4.54
N GLU A 567 12.22 -11.08 3.96
CA GLU A 567 12.34 -10.63 2.58
C GLU A 567 11.85 -11.75 1.65
N PRO A 568 10.94 -11.46 0.71
CA PRO A 568 10.77 -12.36 -0.43
C PRO A 568 12.10 -12.40 -1.19
N GLU A 569 12.63 -13.60 -1.43
CA GLU A 569 13.72 -13.79 -2.40
C GLU A 569 13.35 -13.20 -3.77
#